data_AF-A0A517XLS3-F1
#
_entry.id   AF-A0A517XLS3-F1
#
_cell.length_a   1.000
_cell.length_b   1.000
_cell.length_c   1.000
_cell.angle_alpha   90.00
_cell.angle_beta   90.00
_cell.angle_gamma   90.00
#
_symmetry.space_group_name_H-M   'P 1'
#
loop_
_entity.id
_entity.type
_entity.pdbx_description
1 polymer ?
#
loop_
_entity_poly.entity_id
_entity_poly.type
_entity_poly.pdbx_seq_one_letter_code
_entity_poly.pdbx_strand_id
1 'polypeptide(L)'
;MATAPAPTVWTVVREILSANMNLTTDDVLAKAKAKGVKAPDEVIRRTAYDVRKELKKKAARLAATAPAAKPAPTPTPAQKVAQPPKATVAQKLKLSPQPAPVAPRKTAVPTTSSVVRSILSGDLKLSADQVVAKARARGLKAAESSIRALVYNIRGELKRATAKVPRVVASAAQKTAAPAPAPAPVAPTPVAAAPAGLTQVLSNVAQVNAAVAAAGGVEAARQVAEAVRACGGPEAFAQYLDLVAGIRTDAPAAK
;
A
#
# COMPACT_ATOMS: atom_id res chain seq x y z
N MET A 1 -20.60 -45.44 3.98
CA MET A 1 -19.27 -44.91 4.32
C MET A 1 -18.88 -43.90 3.24
N ALA A 2 -18.66 -42.63 3.58
CA ALA A 2 -18.34 -41.59 2.61
C ALA A 2 -16.83 -41.63 2.30
N THR A 3 -16.47 -42.01 1.08
CA THR A 3 -15.08 -41.95 0.61
C THR A 3 -14.66 -40.50 0.48
N ALA A 4 -13.63 -40.08 1.22
CA ALA A 4 -13.09 -38.72 1.12
C ALA A 4 -12.61 -38.44 -0.31
N PRO A 5 -12.81 -37.23 -0.85
CA PRO A 5 -12.38 -36.88 -2.19
C PRO A 5 -10.85 -37.02 -2.32
N ALA A 6 -10.41 -37.67 -3.40
CA ALA A 6 -8.99 -37.86 -3.66
C ALA A 6 -8.25 -36.51 -3.69
N PRO A 7 -7.10 -36.38 -3.01
CA PRO A 7 -6.37 -35.13 -2.96
C PRO A 7 -5.87 -34.75 -4.36
N THR A 8 -6.15 -33.53 -4.79
CA THR A 8 -5.68 -33.03 -6.08
C THR A 8 -4.18 -32.73 -6.03
N VAL A 9 -3.50 -32.83 -7.18
CA VAL A 9 -2.07 -32.52 -7.35
C VAL A 9 -1.72 -31.16 -6.72
N TRP A 10 -2.57 -30.16 -6.98
CA TRP A 10 -2.41 -28.81 -6.46
C TRP A 10 -2.40 -28.77 -4.93
N THR A 11 -3.34 -29.45 -4.27
CA THR A 11 -3.44 -29.44 -2.80
C THR A 11 -2.20 -30.08 -2.17
N VAL A 12 -1.76 -31.22 -2.70
CA VAL A 12 -0.56 -31.92 -2.19
C VAL A 12 0.71 -31.09 -2.41
N VAL A 13 0.89 -30.53 -3.61
CA VAL A 13 2.07 -29.70 -3.94
C VAL A 13 2.10 -28.41 -3.10
N ARG A 14 0.94 -27.79 -2.89
CA ARG A 14 0.81 -26.62 -2.02
C ARG A 14 1.14 -26.92 -0.57
N GLU A 15 0.70 -28.06 -0.05
CA GLU A 15 1.04 -28.50 1.30
C GLU A 15 2.56 -28.68 1.46
N ILE A 16 3.21 -29.39 0.52
CA ILE A 16 4.67 -29.63 0.52
C ILE A 16 5.44 -28.30 0.49
N LEU A 17 5.07 -27.38 -0.42
CA LEU A 17 5.76 -26.10 -0.58
C LEU A 17 5.45 -25.09 0.53
N SER A 18 4.30 -25.20 1.21
CA SER A 18 3.98 -24.36 2.36
C SER A 18 4.82 -24.75 3.58
N ALA A 19 5.20 -26.03 3.70
CA ALA A 19 6.11 -26.50 4.74
C ALA A 19 7.57 -26.06 4.50
N ASN A 20 8.04 -26.06 3.23
CA ASN A 20 9.37 -25.56 2.88
C ASN A 20 9.41 -25.03 1.43
N MET A 21 9.52 -23.71 1.28
CA MET A 21 9.57 -23.04 -0.02
C MET A 21 10.88 -23.26 -0.80
N ASN A 22 11.95 -23.69 -0.14
CA ASN A 22 13.29 -23.81 -0.73
C ASN A 22 13.57 -25.20 -1.33
N LEU A 23 12.60 -26.12 -1.29
CA LEU A 23 12.71 -27.43 -1.94
C LEU A 23 12.99 -27.26 -3.43
N THR A 24 13.82 -28.12 -4.02
CA THR A 24 14.01 -28.15 -5.48
C THR A 24 12.76 -28.72 -6.17
N THR A 25 12.65 -28.57 -7.48
CA THR A 25 11.48 -29.10 -8.22
C THR A 25 11.45 -30.63 -8.20
N ASP A 26 12.61 -31.29 -8.23
CA ASP A 26 12.70 -32.76 -8.17
C ASP A 26 12.37 -33.30 -6.77
N ASP A 27 12.72 -32.58 -5.71
CA ASP A 27 12.29 -32.94 -4.34
C ASP A 27 10.77 -32.87 -4.17
N VAL A 28 10.14 -31.84 -4.76
CA VAL A 28 8.68 -31.69 -4.75
C VAL A 28 8.03 -32.83 -5.52
N LEU A 29 8.60 -33.24 -6.66
CA LEU A 29 8.14 -34.38 -7.44
C LEU A 29 8.21 -35.68 -6.63
N ALA A 30 9.36 -35.96 -6.00
CA ALA A 30 9.56 -37.15 -5.18
C ALA A 30 8.56 -37.21 -4.01
N LYS A 31 8.38 -36.09 -3.30
CA LYS A 31 7.42 -36.01 -2.18
C LYS A 31 5.96 -36.10 -2.64
N ALA A 32 5.61 -35.52 -3.78
CA ALA A 32 4.26 -35.62 -4.34
C ALA A 32 3.93 -37.08 -4.71
N LYS A 33 4.84 -37.78 -5.39
CA LYS A 33 4.68 -39.21 -5.71
C LYS A 33 4.61 -40.08 -4.46
N ALA A 34 5.43 -39.81 -3.45
CA ALA A 34 5.39 -40.49 -2.16
C ALA A 34 4.03 -40.31 -1.43
N LYS A 35 3.35 -39.17 -1.65
CA LYS A 35 1.98 -38.90 -1.16
C LYS A 35 0.88 -39.48 -2.07
N GLY A 36 1.22 -40.35 -3.02
CA GLY A 36 0.26 -41.06 -3.88
C GLY A 36 -0.22 -40.26 -5.09
N VAL A 37 0.44 -39.15 -5.44
CA VAL A 37 0.11 -38.39 -6.65
C VAL A 37 0.55 -39.17 -7.89
N LYS A 38 -0.41 -39.62 -8.70
CA LYS A 38 -0.20 -40.37 -9.96
C LYS A 38 -0.19 -39.49 -11.22
N ALA A 39 -0.06 -38.18 -11.07
CA ALA A 39 -0.04 -37.26 -12.21
C ALA A 39 1.30 -37.32 -12.96
N PRO A 40 1.32 -36.99 -14.27
CA PRO A 40 2.56 -36.88 -15.03
C PRO A 40 3.51 -35.85 -14.42
N ASP A 41 4.81 -36.11 -14.51
CA ASP A 41 5.84 -35.30 -13.86
C ASP A 41 5.79 -33.83 -14.31
N GLU A 42 5.52 -33.60 -15.60
CA GLU A 42 5.37 -32.27 -16.17
C GLU A 42 4.22 -31.46 -15.53
N VAL A 43 3.11 -32.14 -15.22
CA VAL A 43 1.97 -31.51 -14.54
C VAL A 43 2.33 -31.10 -13.12
N ILE A 44 3.07 -31.96 -12.41
CA ILE A 44 3.55 -31.68 -11.04
C ILE A 44 4.55 -30.52 -11.05
N ARG A 45 5.49 -30.51 -12.00
CA ARG A 45 6.50 -29.45 -12.16
C ARG A 45 5.85 -28.10 -12.44
N ARG A 46 4.92 -28.04 -13.40
CA ARG A 46 4.17 -26.81 -13.74
C ARG A 46 3.35 -26.33 -12.54
N THR A 47 2.66 -27.24 -11.87
CA THR A 47 1.88 -26.94 -10.66
C THR A 47 2.77 -26.38 -9.55
N ALA A 48 3.94 -26.96 -9.32
CA ALA A 48 4.90 -26.49 -8.31
C ALA A 48 5.38 -25.06 -8.61
N TYR A 49 5.64 -24.74 -9.89
CA TYR A 49 6.01 -23.39 -10.30
C TYR A 49 4.90 -22.38 -10.02
N ASP A 50 3.66 -22.69 -10.41
CA ASP A 50 2.50 -21.80 -10.20
C ASP A 50 2.20 -21.60 -8.72
N VAL A 51 2.28 -22.66 -7.91
CA VAL A 51 2.12 -22.60 -6.45
C VAL A 51 3.23 -21.76 -5.82
N ARG A 52 4.51 -21.93 -6.19
CA ARG A 52 5.60 -21.09 -5.68
C ARG A 52 5.37 -19.62 -6.02
N LYS A 53 4.93 -19.34 -7.24
CA LYS A 53 4.63 -17.98 -7.70
C LYS A 53 3.50 -17.35 -6.89
N GLU A 54 2.42 -18.09 -6.63
CA GLU A 54 1.31 -17.62 -5.80
C GLU A 54 1.71 -17.44 -4.33
N LEU A 55 2.50 -18.36 -3.76
CA LEU A 55 3.02 -18.22 -2.40
C LEU A 55 3.95 -17.00 -2.27
N LYS A 56 4.85 -16.78 -3.23
CA LYS A 56 5.73 -15.60 -3.25
C LYS A 56 4.94 -14.30 -3.40
N LYS A 57 3.92 -14.29 -4.26
CA LYS A 57 3.01 -13.14 -4.43
C LYS A 57 2.20 -12.88 -3.15
N LYS A 58 1.71 -13.93 -2.49
CA LYS A 58 1.01 -13.81 -1.20
C LYS A 58 1.94 -13.28 -0.12
N ALA A 59 3.16 -13.78 -0.02
CA ALA A 59 4.18 -13.28 0.91
C ALA A 59 4.52 -11.82 0.65
N ALA A 60 4.72 -11.42 -0.61
CA ALA A 60 4.97 -10.02 -0.97
C ALA A 60 3.77 -9.11 -0.64
N ARG A 61 2.54 -9.60 -0.87
CA ARG A 61 1.33 -8.86 -0.50
C ARG A 61 1.20 -8.72 1.01
N LEU A 62 1.48 -9.79 1.76
CA LEU A 62 1.49 -9.75 3.23
C LEU A 62 2.56 -8.80 3.76
N ALA A 63 3.76 -8.80 3.18
CA ALA A 63 4.82 -7.84 3.51
C ALA A 63 4.44 -6.39 3.16
N ALA A 64 3.72 -6.16 2.06
CA ALA A 64 3.24 -4.84 1.69
C ALA A 64 2.06 -4.36 2.56
N THR A 65 1.29 -5.27 3.13
CA THR A 65 0.21 -4.96 4.09
C THR A 65 0.68 -4.98 5.55
N ALA A 66 1.87 -5.51 5.82
CA ALA A 66 2.51 -5.35 7.12
C ALA A 66 2.86 -3.86 7.27
N PRO A 67 2.40 -3.18 8.34
CA PRO A 67 2.80 -1.81 8.59
C PRO A 67 4.33 -1.78 8.66
N ALA A 68 4.95 -0.85 7.92
CA ALA A 68 6.38 -0.66 7.93
C ALA A 68 6.81 -0.30 9.35
N ALA A 69 7.21 -1.29 10.14
CA ALA A 69 7.91 -1.06 11.38
C ALA A 69 9.13 -0.19 11.03
N LYS A 70 9.20 1.00 11.64
CA LYS A 70 10.35 1.90 11.48
C LYS A 70 11.64 1.09 11.64
N PRO A 71 12.63 1.23 10.74
CA PRO A 71 13.93 0.62 10.95
C PRO A 71 14.46 1.08 12.30
N ALA A 72 14.79 0.13 13.17
CA ALA A 72 15.44 0.41 14.43
C ALA A 72 16.71 1.25 14.15
N PRO A 73 17.02 2.26 14.97
CA PRO A 73 18.23 3.05 14.80
C PRO A 73 19.44 2.10 14.82
N THR A 74 20.21 2.14 13.74
CA THR A 74 21.52 1.49 13.64
C THR A 74 22.34 1.81 14.88
N PRO A 75 22.96 0.82 15.55
CA PRO A 75 23.81 1.09 16.71
C PRO A 75 24.96 1.99 16.27
N THR A 76 25.03 3.16 16.89
CA THR A 76 26.15 4.09 16.82
C THR A 76 27.45 3.32 17.05
N PRO A 77 28.43 3.36 16.13
CA PRO A 77 29.74 2.77 16.39
C PRO A 77 30.36 3.47 17.60
N ALA A 78 30.73 2.66 18.58
CA ALA A 78 31.34 3.07 19.84
C ALA A 78 32.54 4.01 19.60
N GLN A 79 32.59 5.05 20.43
CA GLN A 79 33.63 6.05 20.48
C GLN A 79 35.02 5.39 20.54
N LYS A 80 35.84 5.70 19.54
CA LYS A 80 37.27 5.46 19.55
C LYS A 80 37.90 6.41 20.58
N VAL A 81 38.49 5.80 21.61
CA VAL A 81 39.24 6.44 22.69
C VAL A 81 40.36 7.33 22.13
N ALA A 82 40.53 8.46 22.81
CA ALA A 82 41.46 9.56 22.63
C ALA A 82 42.84 9.25 22.02
N GLN A 83 43.26 10.13 21.12
CA GLN A 83 44.65 10.36 20.74
C GLN A 83 44.94 11.87 20.92
N PRO A 84 46.06 12.27 21.55
CA PRO A 84 46.31 13.65 21.98
C PRO A 84 46.69 14.60 20.83
N PRO A 85 46.58 15.94 21.04
CA PRO A 85 46.54 16.92 19.97
C PRO A 85 47.94 17.34 19.49
N LYS A 86 48.06 17.62 18.19
CA LYS A 86 49.10 18.51 17.65
C LYS A 86 48.45 19.70 16.95
N ALA A 87 49.06 20.84 17.22
CA ALA A 87 48.56 22.18 17.03
C ALA A 87 48.61 22.71 15.57
N THR A 88 47.94 23.86 15.40
CA THR A 88 48.16 24.92 14.39
C THR A 88 47.52 24.60 13.02
N VAL A 89 46.63 25.41 12.42
CA VAL A 89 46.76 26.83 12.03
C VAL A 89 45.39 27.47 11.79
N ALA A 90 45.28 28.72 12.22
CA ALA A 90 44.18 29.66 12.01
C ALA A 90 43.90 29.96 10.53
N GLN A 91 42.63 30.10 10.15
CA GLN A 91 42.17 31.01 9.10
C GLN A 91 40.70 31.37 9.39
N LYS A 92 40.46 32.55 9.97
CA LYS A 92 40.17 33.81 9.27
C LYS A 92 38.68 33.92 8.93
N LEU A 93 37.97 34.57 9.85
CA LEU A 93 36.71 35.27 9.62
C LEU A 93 36.79 36.06 8.31
N LYS A 94 35.87 35.80 7.36
CA LYS A 94 35.41 36.86 6.47
C LYS A 94 34.02 36.58 5.88
N LEU A 95 33.11 37.47 6.28
CA LEU A 95 32.04 38.10 5.51
C LEU A 95 30.86 37.24 5.01
N SER A 96 29.69 37.65 5.51
CA SER A 96 28.35 37.47 4.93
C SER A 96 28.31 37.68 3.41
N PRO A 97 27.61 36.83 2.64
CA PRO A 97 27.22 37.16 1.28
C PRO A 97 25.76 37.64 1.22
N GLN A 98 25.65 38.83 0.65
CA GLN A 98 24.50 39.49 0.04
C GLN A 98 23.73 38.55 -0.93
N PRO A 99 22.40 38.69 -1.10
CA PRO A 99 21.60 37.85 -2.00
C PRO A 99 21.93 38.11 -3.48
N ALA A 100 22.52 37.11 -4.13
CA ALA A 100 22.91 37.12 -5.54
C ALA A 100 21.74 36.66 -6.47
N PRO A 101 21.75 37.05 -7.76
CA PRO A 101 20.61 36.99 -8.67
C PRO A 101 20.24 35.57 -9.12
N VAL A 102 18.94 35.38 -9.36
CA VAL A 102 18.29 34.12 -9.77
C VAL A 102 18.90 33.59 -11.07
N ALA A 103 19.72 32.54 -10.97
CA ALA A 103 20.29 31.84 -12.11
C ALA A 103 19.19 31.13 -12.94
N PRO A 104 19.34 31.03 -14.28
CA PRO A 104 18.39 30.36 -15.15
C PRO A 104 18.24 28.88 -14.75
N ARG A 105 16.99 28.46 -14.50
CA ARG A 105 16.65 27.08 -14.14
C ARG A 105 17.13 26.13 -15.25
N LYS A 106 18.10 25.28 -14.92
CA LYS A 106 18.51 24.14 -15.76
C LYS A 106 17.26 23.38 -16.19
N THR A 107 16.98 23.35 -17.49
CA THR A 107 15.92 22.54 -18.09
C THR A 107 16.20 21.08 -17.77
N ALA A 108 15.39 20.49 -16.88
CA ALA A 108 15.55 19.10 -16.48
C ALA A 108 15.43 18.20 -17.71
N VAL A 109 16.43 17.33 -17.90
CA VAL A 109 16.41 16.33 -18.97
C VAL A 109 15.13 15.50 -18.80
N PRO A 110 14.28 15.38 -19.83
CA PRO A 110 13.03 14.64 -19.71
C PRO A 110 13.32 13.18 -19.40
N THR A 111 12.77 12.68 -18.30
CA THR A 111 12.91 11.29 -17.91
C THR A 111 12.10 10.40 -18.87
N THR A 112 12.55 9.16 -19.09
CA THR A 112 11.85 8.17 -19.95
C THR A 112 10.37 8.05 -19.58
N SER A 113 10.07 7.97 -18.28
CA SER A 113 8.70 7.88 -17.78
C SER A 113 7.86 9.11 -18.12
N SER A 114 8.45 10.32 -18.08
CA SER A 114 7.74 11.55 -18.43
C SER A 114 7.36 11.59 -19.91
N VAL A 115 8.29 11.22 -20.79
CA VAL A 115 8.02 11.15 -22.25
C VAL A 115 6.98 10.09 -22.58
N VAL A 116 7.08 8.88 -22.00
CA VAL A 116 6.11 7.79 -22.23
C VAL A 116 4.73 8.16 -21.70
N ARG A 117 4.66 8.78 -20.51
CA ARG A 117 3.38 9.26 -19.95
C ARG A 117 2.77 10.37 -20.82
N SER A 118 3.56 11.30 -21.32
CA SER A 118 3.09 12.34 -22.26
C SER A 118 2.50 11.75 -23.54
N ILE A 119 3.10 10.70 -24.12
CA ILE A 119 2.57 10.02 -25.31
C ILE A 119 1.25 9.32 -25.01
N LEU A 120 1.18 8.56 -23.90
CA LEU A 120 -0.01 7.80 -23.51
C LEU A 120 -1.17 8.67 -23.01
N SER A 121 -0.88 9.84 -22.43
CA SER A 121 -1.91 10.81 -22.04
C SER A 121 -2.61 11.44 -23.25
N GLY A 122 -1.94 11.51 -24.41
CA GLY A 122 -2.56 11.95 -25.66
C GLY A 122 -3.46 10.89 -26.29
N ASP A 123 -3.04 9.62 -26.27
CA ASP A 123 -3.83 8.51 -26.77
C ASP A 123 -3.50 7.19 -26.05
N LEU A 124 -4.48 6.69 -25.28
CA LEU A 124 -4.34 5.47 -24.51
C LEU A 124 -4.42 4.19 -25.34
N LYS A 125 -4.94 4.27 -26.59
CA LYS A 125 -5.22 3.12 -27.46
C LYS A 125 -4.03 2.69 -28.33
N LEU A 126 -2.93 3.45 -28.34
CA LEU A 126 -1.73 3.12 -29.12
C LEU A 126 -1.20 1.71 -28.78
N SER A 127 -0.67 0.97 -29.76
CA SER A 127 0.04 -0.27 -29.45
C SER A 127 1.36 0.01 -28.73
N ALA A 128 1.93 -0.98 -28.03
CA ALA A 128 3.21 -0.80 -27.34
C ALA A 128 4.33 -0.43 -28.35
N ASP A 129 4.32 -1.05 -29.53
CA ASP A 129 5.26 -0.79 -30.62
C ASP A 129 5.17 0.66 -31.13
N GLN A 130 3.96 1.19 -31.29
CA GLN A 130 3.76 2.59 -31.69
C GLN A 130 4.28 3.57 -30.63
N VAL A 131 4.10 3.26 -29.35
CA VAL A 131 4.64 4.09 -28.27
C VAL A 131 6.16 4.04 -28.24
N VAL A 132 6.78 2.88 -28.46
CA VAL A 132 8.24 2.75 -28.59
C VAL A 132 8.75 3.57 -29.77
N ALA A 133 8.11 3.49 -30.94
CA ALA A 133 8.49 4.28 -32.13
C ALA A 133 8.42 5.79 -31.86
N LYS A 134 7.32 6.28 -31.27
CA LYS A 134 7.18 7.70 -30.89
C LYS A 134 8.18 8.13 -29.80
N ALA A 135 8.46 7.25 -28.84
CA ALA A 135 9.46 7.49 -27.80
C ALA A 135 10.88 7.63 -28.40
N ARG A 136 11.26 6.74 -29.33
CA ARG A 136 12.53 6.82 -30.06
C ARG A 136 12.62 8.09 -30.91
N ALA A 137 11.53 8.47 -31.59
CA ALA A 137 11.46 9.71 -32.36
C ALA A 137 11.65 10.98 -31.49
N ARG A 138 11.37 10.88 -30.18
CA ARG A 138 11.66 11.93 -29.19
C ARG A 138 13.04 11.82 -28.54
N GLY A 139 13.95 11.02 -29.11
CA GLY A 139 15.34 10.92 -28.69
C GLY A 139 15.58 9.96 -27.52
N LEU A 140 14.61 9.11 -27.14
CA LEU A 140 14.84 8.12 -26.09
C LEU A 140 15.81 7.03 -26.54
N LYS A 141 16.92 6.90 -25.81
CA LYS A 141 17.94 5.86 -26.03
C LYS A 141 17.75 4.59 -25.19
N ALA A 142 16.74 4.54 -24.32
CA ALA A 142 16.46 3.39 -23.46
C ALA A 142 16.19 2.11 -24.26
N ALA A 143 16.46 0.95 -23.66
CA ALA A 143 16.16 -0.36 -24.24
C ALA A 143 14.66 -0.51 -24.51
N GLU A 144 14.28 -1.10 -25.64
CA GLU A 144 12.87 -1.24 -26.02
C GLU A 144 12.06 -2.07 -25.02
N SER A 145 12.66 -3.12 -24.46
CA SER A 145 12.06 -3.92 -23.39
C SER A 145 11.71 -3.08 -22.16
N SER A 146 12.59 -2.15 -21.78
CA SER A 146 12.36 -1.21 -20.67
C SER A 146 11.22 -0.24 -20.97
N ILE A 147 11.17 0.29 -22.21
CA ILE A 147 10.08 1.18 -22.63
C ILE A 147 8.75 0.42 -22.64
N ARG A 148 8.70 -0.82 -23.16
CA ARG A 148 7.47 -1.64 -23.15
C ARG A 148 6.99 -1.92 -21.73
N ALA A 149 7.89 -2.27 -20.81
CA ALA A 149 7.54 -2.47 -19.41
C ALA A 149 6.93 -1.20 -18.78
N LEU A 150 7.53 -0.03 -19.04
CA LEU A 150 7.01 1.26 -18.60
C LEU A 150 5.63 1.57 -19.20
N VAL A 151 5.41 1.26 -20.48
CA VAL A 151 4.12 1.44 -21.15
C VAL A 151 3.03 0.62 -20.45
N TYR A 152 3.27 -0.65 -20.14
CA TYR A 152 2.28 -1.47 -19.44
C TYR A 152 1.99 -0.96 -18.03
N ASN A 153 3.01 -0.54 -17.28
CA ASN A 153 2.83 0.01 -15.94
C ASN A 153 2.04 1.33 -15.97
N ILE A 154 2.46 2.30 -16.79
CA ILE A 154 1.82 3.61 -16.90
C ILE A 154 0.40 3.49 -17.46
N ARG A 155 0.15 2.59 -18.43
CA ARG A 155 -1.20 2.32 -18.91
C ARG A 155 -2.09 1.72 -17.81
N GLY A 156 -1.55 0.83 -16.99
CA GLY A 156 -2.25 0.30 -15.82
C GLY A 156 -2.59 1.39 -14.80
N GLU A 157 -1.66 2.31 -14.53
CA GLU A 157 -1.88 3.47 -13.68
C GLU A 157 -2.96 4.40 -14.24
N LEU A 158 -2.86 4.79 -15.52
CA LEU A 158 -3.83 5.69 -16.15
C LEU A 158 -5.22 5.05 -16.22
N LYS A 159 -5.33 3.76 -16.54
CA LYS A 159 -6.61 3.05 -16.54
C LYS A 159 -7.23 2.96 -15.13
N ARG A 160 -6.40 2.79 -14.11
CA ARG A 160 -6.85 2.81 -12.70
C ARG A 160 -7.24 4.21 -12.25
N ALA A 161 -6.50 5.24 -12.67
CA ALA A 161 -6.81 6.62 -12.38
C ALA A 161 -8.16 7.02 -13.00
N THR A 162 -8.42 6.66 -14.27
CA THR A 162 -9.71 6.90 -14.93
C THR A 162 -10.86 6.13 -14.28
N ALA A 163 -10.61 4.92 -13.77
CA ALA A 163 -11.64 4.14 -13.06
C ALA A 163 -11.94 4.69 -11.65
N LYS A 164 -11.04 5.48 -11.08
CA LYS A 164 -11.17 6.07 -9.74
C LYS A 164 -11.63 7.52 -9.73
N VAL A 165 -11.89 8.14 -10.88
CA VAL A 165 -12.52 9.47 -10.88
C VAL A 165 -13.96 9.28 -10.39
N PRO A 166 -14.33 9.77 -9.19
CA PRO A 166 -15.72 9.81 -8.80
C PRO A 166 -16.41 10.68 -9.83
N ARG A 167 -17.42 10.11 -10.50
CA ARG A 167 -18.36 10.89 -11.30
C ARG A 167 -18.99 11.89 -10.34
N VAL A 168 -18.46 13.11 -10.29
CA VAL A 168 -19.07 14.24 -9.62
C VAL A 168 -20.34 14.50 -10.44
N VAL A 169 -21.42 13.84 -10.03
CA VAL A 169 -22.75 14.16 -10.52
C VAL A 169 -22.99 15.61 -10.10
N ALA A 170 -23.20 16.44 -11.11
CA ALA A 170 -23.56 17.84 -10.95
C ALA A 170 -24.68 17.95 -9.91
N SER A 171 -24.43 18.79 -8.90
CA SER A 171 -25.36 19.16 -7.86
C SER A 171 -26.56 19.86 -8.48
N ALA A 172 -27.59 19.10 -8.86
CA ALA A 172 -28.91 19.64 -9.14
C ALA A 172 -29.60 19.89 -7.79
N ALA A 173 -29.81 21.16 -7.50
CA ALA A 173 -30.56 21.67 -6.37
C ALA A 173 -31.90 20.94 -6.21
N GLN A 174 -32.14 20.33 -5.06
CA GLN A 174 -33.50 19.99 -4.63
C GLN A 174 -33.90 20.91 -3.47
N LYS A 175 -34.91 21.72 -3.81
CA LYS A 175 -35.68 22.60 -2.95
C LYS A 175 -36.21 21.87 -1.72
N THR A 176 -36.11 22.58 -0.62
CA THR A 176 -36.88 22.46 0.61
C THR A 176 -38.37 22.32 0.34
N ALA A 177 -39.02 21.31 0.93
CA ALA A 177 -40.45 21.28 1.16
C ALA A 177 -40.74 20.70 2.56
N ALA A 178 -41.63 21.38 3.28
CA ALA A 178 -41.94 21.23 4.70
C ALA A 178 -42.76 19.96 5.02
N PRO A 179 -42.80 19.53 6.30
CA PRO A 179 -43.48 18.30 6.73
C PRO A 179 -44.91 18.53 7.24
N ALA A 180 -45.85 17.64 6.90
CA ALA A 180 -47.10 17.34 7.63
C ALA A 180 -47.85 16.17 6.93
N PRO A 181 -48.82 15.48 7.58
CA PRO A 181 -48.88 14.95 8.95
C PRO A 181 -49.08 13.41 8.96
N ALA A 182 -49.05 12.83 10.16
CA ALA A 182 -49.06 11.39 10.45
C ALA A 182 -50.30 10.60 9.97
N PRO A 183 -50.12 9.31 9.59
CA PRO A 183 -51.17 8.31 9.64
C PRO A 183 -50.92 7.21 10.71
N ALA A 184 -52.04 6.63 11.12
CA ALA A 184 -52.33 5.70 12.23
C ALA A 184 -51.51 4.38 12.30
N PRO A 185 -51.48 3.70 13.47
CA PRO A 185 -50.68 2.50 13.69
C PRO A 185 -51.29 1.28 12.98
N VAL A 186 -50.59 0.78 11.97
CA VAL A 186 -50.83 -0.55 11.39
C VAL A 186 -49.86 -1.57 11.97
N ALA A 187 -50.41 -2.74 12.32
CA ALA A 187 -49.75 -3.84 13.00
C ALA A 187 -48.45 -4.33 12.30
N PRO A 188 -47.44 -4.79 13.07
CA PRO A 188 -46.17 -5.21 12.52
C PRO A 188 -46.32 -6.50 11.70
N THR A 189 -46.17 -6.37 10.39
CA THR A 189 -45.85 -7.49 9.50
C THR A 189 -44.36 -7.82 9.66
N PRO A 190 -43.97 -9.10 9.78
CA PRO A 190 -42.55 -9.47 9.84
C PRO A 190 -41.88 -9.17 8.49
N VAL A 191 -41.18 -8.05 8.44
CA VAL A 191 -40.35 -7.67 7.29
C VAL A 191 -39.19 -8.65 7.23
N ALA A 192 -39.15 -9.45 6.17
CA ALA A 192 -38.01 -10.29 5.83
C ALA A 192 -36.72 -9.46 5.88
N ALA A 193 -35.75 -9.93 6.67
CA ALA A 193 -34.48 -9.27 6.92
C ALA A 193 -33.82 -8.83 5.61
N ALA A 194 -33.81 -7.52 5.37
CA ALA A 194 -33.01 -6.92 4.31
C ALA A 194 -31.53 -7.33 4.54
N PRO A 195 -30.73 -7.54 3.47
CA PRO A 195 -29.34 -7.96 3.61
C PRO A 195 -28.55 -6.87 4.33
N ALA A 196 -28.36 -7.04 5.64
CA ALA A 196 -27.73 -6.10 6.57
C ALA A 196 -26.27 -5.75 6.22
N GLY A 197 -25.68 -6.39 5.20
CA GLY A 197 -24.28 -6.24 4.84
C GLY A 197 -23.91 -4.86 4.27
N LEU A 198 -24.72 -4.27 3.39
CA LEU A 198 -24.29 -3.06 2.67
C LEU A 198 -24.43 -1.79 3.51
N THR A 199 -25.55 -1.61 4.20
CA THR A 199 -25.77 -0.45 5.08
C THR A 199 -24.73 -0.40 6.19
N GLN A 200 -24.38 -1.56 6.76
CA GLN A 200 -23.35 -1.65 7.78
C GLN A 200 -21.96 -1.30 7.25
N VAL A 201 -21.59 -1.79 6.06
CA VAL A 201 -20.30 -1.44 5.43
C VAL A 201 -20.21 0.06 5.15
N LEU A 202 -21.27 0.67 4.62
CA LEU A 202 -21.31 2.11 4.36
C LEU A 202 -21.19 2.94 5.65
N SER A 203 -21.86 2.51 6.72
CA SER A 203 -21.73 3.12 8.05
C SER A 203 -20.29 3.03 8.59
N ASN A 204 -19.67 1.85 8.49
CA ASN A 204 -18.29 1.67 8.92
C ASN A 204 -17.30 2.54 8.13
N VAL A 205 -17.51 2.67 6.80
CA VAL A 205 -16.66 3.54 5.96
C VAL A 205 -16.83 5.01 6.35
N ALA A 206 -18.06 5.45 6.65
CA ALA A 206 -18.31 6.82 7.11
C ALA A 206 -17.59 7.10 8.45
N GLN A 207 -17.63 6.15 9.39
CA GLN A 207 -16.94 6.26 10.67
C GLN A 207 -15.42 6.34 10.52
N VAL A 208 -14.83 5.50 9.66
CA VAL A 208 -13.38 5.54 9.37
C VAL A 208 -12.99 6.86 8.73
N ASN A 209 -13.78 7.38 7.79
CA ASN A 209 -13.51 8.67 7.16
C ASN A 209 -13.59 9.83 8.17
N ALA A 210 -14.56 9.80 9.09
CA ALA A 210 -14.67 10.79 10.17
C ALA A 210 -13.45 10.72 11.11
N ALA A 211 -13.01 9.52 11.49
CA ALA A 211 -11.82 9.33 12.32
C ALA A 211 -10.54 9.83 11.61
N VAL A 212 -10.40 9.57 10.31
CA VAL A 212 -9.29 10.07 9.48
C VAL A 212 -9.28 11.59 9.42
N ALA A 213 -10.44 12.22 9.26
CA ALA A 213 -10.56 13.68 9.27
C ALA A 213 -10.19 14.27 10.64
N ALA A 214 -10.70 13.69 11.73
CA ALA A 214 -10.41 14.12 13.10
C ALA A 214 -8.92 13.97 13.46
N ALA A 215 -8.25 12.93 12.96
CA ALA A 215 -6.82 12.73 13.18
C ALA A 215 -5.93 13.69 12.35
N GLY A 216 -6.49 14.45 11.40
CA GLY A 216 -5.71 15.30 10.49
C GLY A 216 -5.11 14.54 9.30
N GLY A 217 -5.67 13.38 8.94
CA GLY A 217 -5.27 12.60 7.78
C GLY A 217 -5.05 11.11 8.07
N VAL A 218 -4.88 10.33 7.00
CA VAL A 218 -4.78 8.85 7.07
C VAL A 218 -3.53 8.40 7.84
N GLU A 219 -2.41 9.12 7.68
CA GLU A 219 -1.16 8.81 8.38
C GLU A 219 -1.28 9.01 9.89
N ALA A 220 -1.92 10.09 10.33
CA ALA A 220 -2.14 10.36 11.75
C ALA A 220 -3.13 9.35 12.37
N ALA A 221 -4.22 9.02 11.67
CA ALA A 221 -5.15 7.97 12.12
C ALA A 221 -4.46 6.61 12.25
N ARG A 222 -3.52 6.29 11.36
CA ARG A 222 -2.70 5.07 11.45
C ARG A 222 -1.78 5.09 12.69
N GLN A 223 -1.14 6.22 12.98
CA GLN A 223 -0.29 6.35 14.18
C GLN A 223 -1.09 6.15 15.46
N VAL A 224 -2.32 6.70 15.53
CA VAL A 224 -3.22 6.48 16.67
C VAL A 224 -3.58 5.00 16.79
N ALA A 225 -3.93 4.32 15.69
CA ALA A 225 -4.25 2.89 15.72
C ALA A 225 -3.05 2.01 16.15
N GLU A 226 -1.82 2.39 15.78
CA GLU A 226 -0.61 1.70 16.26
C GLU A 226 -0.34 1.96 17.74
N ALA A 227 -0.54 3.19 18.21
CA ALA A 227 -0.42 3.52 19.64
C ALA A 227 -1.45 2.72 20.47
N VAL A 228 -2.70 2.65 20.02
CA VAL A 228 -3.75 1.82 20.64
C VAL A 228 -3.33 0.35 20.72
N ARG A 229 -2.75 -0.19 19.63
CA ARG A 229 -2.25 -1.58 19.62
C ARG A 229 -1.08 -1.77 20.58
N ALA A 230 -0.13 -0.82 20.61
CA ALA A 230 1.03 -0.88 21.50
C ALA A 230 0.64 -0.79 22.99
N CYS A 231 -0.43 -0.06 23.30
CA CYS A 231 -1.00 0.02 24.65
C CYS A 231 -1.80 -1.24 25.05
N GLY A 232 -2.00 -2.21 24.15
CA GLY A 232 -2.75 -3.43 24.44
C GLY A 232 -4.27 -3.32 24.26
N GLY A 233 -4.77 -2.23 23.67
CA GLY A 233 -6.19 -2.03 23.40
C GLY A 233 -6.64 -0.57 23.58
N PRO A 234 -7.86 -0.22 23.12
CA PRO A 234 -8.39 1.14 23.22
C PRO A 234 -8.65 1.57 24.67
N GLU A 235 -9.02 0.65 25.56
CA GLU A 235 -9.26 0.92 26.97
C GLU A 235 -7.98 1.33 27.70
N ALA A 236 -6.87 0.60 27.47
CA ALA A 236 -5.57 0.94 28.03
C ALA A 236 -5.03 2.25 27.46
N PHE A 237 -5.23 2.50 26.17
CA PHE A 237 -4.86 3.77 25.54
C PHE A 237 -5.63 4.96 26.14
N ALA A 238 -6.94 4.80 26.40
CA ALA A 238 -7.74 5.83 27.06
C ALA A 238 -7.24 6.15 28.48
N GLN A 239 -6.89 5.13 29.27
CA GLN A 239 -6.29 5.33 30.60
C GLN A 239 -4.97 6.11 30.53
N TYR A 240 -4.12 5.85 29.53
CA TYR A 240 -2.90 6.62 29.32
C TYR A 240 -3.18 8.08 28.92
N LEU A 241 -4.22 8.33 28.12
CA LEU A 241 -4.62 9.68 27.77
C LEU A 241 -5.13 10.46 28.99
N ASP A 242 -5.95 9.85 29.84
CA ASP A 242 -6.42 10.46 31.08
C ASP A 242 -5.27 10.78 32.04
N LEU A 243 -4.30 9.87 32.16
CA LEU A 243 -3.09 10.10 32.95
C LEU A 243 -2.27 11.28 32.40
N VAL A 244 -2.07 11.35 31.08
CA VAL A 244 -1.35 12.47 30.42
C VAL A 244 -2.12 13.77 30.57
N ALA A 245 -3.45 13.74 30.51
CA ALA A 245 -4.30 14.90 30.76
C ALA A 245 -4.11 15.42 32.19
N GLY A 246 -4.16 14.53 33.20
CA GLY A 246 -3.90 14.88 34.60
C GLY A 246 -2.54 15.57 34.80
N ILE A 247 -1.46 14.97 34.28
CA ILE A 247 -0.11 15.54 34.38
C ILE A 247 -0.01 16.93 33.74
N ARG A 248 -0.72 17.16 32.62
CA ARG A 248 -0.71 18.46 31.93
C ARG A 248 -1.57 19.50 32.61
N THR A 249 -2.63 19.11 33.30
CA THR A 249 -3.52 20.03 34.02
C THR A 249 -2.97 20.42 35.40
N ASP A 250 -2.14 19.58 36.02
CA ASP A 250 -1.49 19.87 37.30
C ASP A 250 -0.22 20.73 37.19
N ALA A 251 0.11 21.22 35.99
CA ALA A 251 1.18 22.21 35.83
C ALA A 251 0.78 23.50 36.60
N PRO A 252 1.47 23.87 37.70
CA PRO A 252 1.09 25.03 38.48
C PRO A 252 1.18 26.26 37.58
N ALA A 253 0.08 27.00 37.46
CA ALA A 253 0.07 28.28 36.79
C ALA A 253 1.13 29.16 37.46
N ALA A 254 2.27 29.30 36.80
CA ALA A 254 3.36 30.16 37.25
C ALA A 254 2.78 31.57 37.35
N LYS A 255 2.55 32.02 38.58
CA LYS A 255 2.19 33.39 38.94
C LYS A 255 3.44 34.25 38.95
#